data_AF-A0A7K0A8J9-F1
#
_entry.id   AF-A0A7K0A8J9-F1
#
_cell.length_a   1.000
_cell.length_b   1.000
_cell.length_c   1.000
_cell.angle_alpha   90.00
_cell.angle_beta   90.00
_cell.angle_gamma   90.00
#
_symmetry.space_group_name_H-M   'P 1'
#
loop_
_entity.id
_entity.type
_entity.pdbx_description
1 polymer ?
#
loop_
_entity_poly.entity_id
_entity_poly.type
_entity_poly.pdbx_seq_one_letter_code
_entity_poly.pdbx_strand_id
1 'polypeptide(L)'
;ALMFVYLRSPVPIYGTLWVLFIAYLTRYMPFGMQYAHGSMRQISDEMEEAAESAGASWWQMFRKVTLPLIMPGFLSGWVFIFLVSFRELGASILLYSSGNEVLSIVIWQLWENGGQGGLAALGVLMIAVMVTMVVVVHRLGARVGVGGAD
;
A
#
# COMPACT_ATOMS: atom_id res chain seq x y z
N ALA A 1 6.34 -18.57 6.20
CA ALA A 1 5.87 -19.47 5.11
C ALA A 1 6.22 -18.93 3.72
N LEU A 2 5.73 -17.75 3.30
CA LEU A 2 5.98 -17.18 1.95
C LEU A 2 7.47 -16.97 1.63
N MET A 3 8.25 -16.48 2.57
CA MET A 3 9.71 -16.33 2.47
C MET A 3 10.45 -17.65 2.13
N PHE A 4 9.99 -18.78 2.67
CA PHE A 4 10.54 -20.11 2.35
C PHE A 4 10.13 -20.60 0.96
N VAL A 5 8.96 -20.17 0.47
CA VAL A 5 8.52 -20.47 -0.90
C VAL A 5 9.40 -19.72 -1.92
N TYR A 6 9.76 -18.46 -1.65
CA TYR A 6 10.68 -17.71 -2.53
C TYR A 6 12.09 -18.28 -2.55
N LEU A 7 12.64 -18.71 -1.40
CA LEU A 7 13.96 -19.35 -1.34
C LEU A 7 14.02 -20.73 -2.02
N ARG A 8 12.89 -21.44 -2.10
CA ARG A 8 12.80 -22.80 -2.63
C ARG A 8 12.26 -22.86 -4.07
N SER A 9 11.77 -21.75 -4.60
CA SER A 9 11.19 -21.69 -5.95
C SER A 9 12.31 -21.68 -7.00
N PRO A 10 12.25 -22.56 -8.03
CA PRO A 10 13.31 -22.71 -9.04
C PRO A 10 13.34 -21.59 -10.08
N VAL A 11 12.67 -20.46 -9.84
CA VAL A 11 12.58 -19.36 -10.80
C VAL A 11 13.75 -18.39 -10.58
N PRO A 12 14.57 -18.06 -11.60
CA PRO A 12 15.76 -17.23 -11.47
C PRO A 12 15.42 -15.73 -11.38
N ILE A 13 14.52 -15.38 -10.46
CA ILE A 13 14.13 -13.99 -10.18
C ILE A 13 14.99 -13.41 -9.03
N TYR A 14 15.69 -14.28 -8.29
CA TYR A 14 16.51 -13.90 -7.13
C TYR A 14 17.56 -12.86 -7.51
N GLY A 15 17.67 -11.81 -6.70
CA GLY A 15 18.56 -10.69 -6.96
C GLY A 15 18.06 -9.67 -7.98
N THR A 16 16.79 -9.72 -8.38
CA THR A 16 16.14 -8.66 -9.18
C THR A 16 15.08 -7.91 -8.35
N LEU A 17 14.76 -6.68 -8.77
CA LEU A 17 13.71 -5.86 -8.15
C LEU A 17 12.32 -6.53 -8.20
N TRP A 18 12.09 -7.45 -9.15
CA TRP A 18 10.85 -8.20 -9.28
C TRP A 18 10.55 -9.13 -8.10
N VAL A 19 11.57 -9.73 -7.49
CA VAL A 19 11.35 -10.56 -6.30
C VAL A 19 10.85 -9.72 -5.14
N LEU A 20 11.42 -8.53 -4.94
CA LEU A 20 10.98 -7.61 -3.89
C LEU A 20 9.53 -7.15 -4.15
N PHE A 21 9.21 -6.79 -5.40
CA PHE A 21 7.86 -6.41 -5.78
C PHE A 21 6.84 -7.53 -5.50
N ILE A 22 7.13 -8.75 -5.95
CA ILE A 22 6.24 -9.90 -5.77
C ILE A 22 6.13 -10.27 -4.27
N ALA A 23 7.21 -10.19 -3.51
CA ALA A 23 7.20 -10.44 -2.07
C ALA A 23 6.33 -9.42 -1.33
N TYR A 24 6.42 -8.14 -1.70
CA TYR A 24 5.61 -7.08 -1.08
C TYR A 24 4.15 -7.24 -1.49
N LEU A 25 3.88 -7.50 -2.77
CA LEU A 25 2.53 -7.72 -3.27
C LEU A 25 1.84 -8.86 -2.52
N THR A 26 2.49 -10.03 -2.42
CA THR A 26 1.90 -11.17 -1.71
C THR A 26 1.77 -10.96 -0.21
N ARG A 27 2.73 -10.25 0.42
CA ARG A 27 2.68 -9.92 1.85
C ARG A 27 1.56 -8.94 2.19
N TYR A 28 1.31 -7.95 1.33
CA TYR A 28 0.39 -6.86 1.62
C TYR A 28 -0.99 -6.99 0.95
N MET A 29 -1.14 -7.89 -0.02
CA MET A 29 -2.43 -8.18 -0.67
C MET A 29 -3.57 -8.52 0.32
N PRO A 30 -3.36 -9.36 1.36
CA PRO A 30 -4.43 -9.66 2.32
C PRO A 30 -4.93 -8.42 3.07
N PHE A 31 -4.06 -7.44 3.33
CA PHE A 31 -4.46 -6.17 3.94
C PHE A 31 -5.30 -5.35 2.95
N GLY A 32 -4.88 -5.26 1.68
CA GLY A 32 -5.65 -4.59 0.63
C GLY A 32 -7.06 -5.14 0.47
N MET A 33 -7.20 -6.47 0.49
CA MET A 33 -8.50 -7.13 0.42
C MET A 33 -9.39 -6.79 1.63
N GLN A 34 -8.82 -6.73 2.84
CA GLN A 34 -9.58 -6.36 4.03
C GLN A 34 -10.12 -4.92 3.96
N TYR A 35 -9.31 -3.96 3.52
CA TYR A 35 -9.76 -2.57 3.35
C TYR A 35 -10.81 -2.42 2.25
N ALA A 36 -10.63 -3.11 1.12
CA ALA A 36 -11.62 -3.12 0.04
C ALA A 36 -12.95 -3.69 0.51
N HIS A 37 -12.93 -4.83 1.20
CA HIS A 37 -14.14 -5.47 1.72
C HIS A 37 -14.83 -4.63 2.81
N GLY A 38 -14.07 -4.00 3.71
CA GLY A 38 -14.61 -3.08 4.70
C GLY A 38 -15.26 -1.83 4.10
N SER A 39 -14.75 -1.34 2.97
CA SER A 39 -15.32 -0.20 2.24
C SER A 39 -16.58 -0.58 1.47
N MET A 40 -16.60 -1.77 0.85
CA MET A 40 -17.78 -2.26 0.12
C MET A 40 -18.98 -2.51 1.04
N ARG A 41 -18.76 -3.01 2.27
CA ARG A 41 -19.86 -3.23 3.25
C ARG A 41 -20.57 -1.96 3.69
N GLN A 42 -20.02 -0.79 3.42
CA GLN A 42 -20.62 0.50 3.77
C GLN A 42 -21.57 1.01 2.67
N ILE A 43 -21.56 0.39 1.49
CA ILE A 43 -22.50 0.72 0.40
C ILE A 43 -23.80 -0.04 0.65
N SER A 44 -24.93 0.66 0.61
CA SER A 44 -26.25 0.03 0.64
C SER A 44 -26.65 -0.50 -0.73
N ASP A 45 -27.26 -1.68 -0.76
CA ASP A 45 -27.77 -2.30 -1.99
C ASP A 45 -28.80 -1.39 -2.70
N GLU A 46 -29.53 -0.57 -1.93
CA GLU A 46 -30.51 0.41 -2.43
C GLU A 46 -29.93 1.39 -3.47
N MET A 47 -28.66 1.80 -3.31
CA MET A 47 -28.00 2.72 -4.26
C MET A 47 -27.73 2.05 -5.60
N GLU A 48 -27.42 0.75 -5.59
CA GLU A 48 -27.19 -0.04 -6.80
C GLU A 48 -28.51 -0.37 -7.50
N GLU A 49 -29.53 -0.79 -6.75
CA GLU A 49 -30.89 -1.05 -7.28
C GLU A 49 -31.53 0.19 -7.92
N ALA A 50 -31.31 1.38 -7.33
CA ALA A 50 -31.80 2.65 -7.88
C ALA A 50 -31.11 3.00 -9.21
N ALA A 51 -29.80 2.75 -9.32
CA ALA A 51 -29.04 2.98 -10.55
C ALA A 51 -29.47 1.99 -11.65
N GLU A 52 -29.73 0.74 -11.29
CA GLU A 52 -30.29 -0.29 -12.20
C GLU A 52 -31.68 0.11 -12.70
N SER A 53 -32.57 0.56 -11.80
CA SER A 53 -33.90 1.05 -12.14
C SER A 53 -33.88 2.27 -13.07
N ALA A 54 -32.83 3.09 -12.97
CA ALA A 54 -32.58 4.23 -13.87
C ALA A 54 -31.97 3.84 -15.23
N GLY A 55 -31.78 2.53 -15.49
CA GLY A 55 -31.24 2.01 -16.74
C GLY A 55 -29.71 2.12 -16.88
N ALA A 56 -28.98 2.30 -15.76
CA ALA A 56 -27.53 2.32 -15.80
C ALA A 56 -26.97 0.92 -16.12
N SER A 57 -26.00 0.84 -17.03
CA SER A 57 -25.23 -0.39 -17.23
C SER A 57 -24.25 -0.63 -16.07
N TRP A 58 -23.83 -1.89 -15.85
CA TRP A 58 -22.91 -2.27 -14.78
C TRP A 58 -21.65 -1.38 -14.69
N TRP A 59 -21.05 -1.04 -15.83
CA TRP A 59 -19.87 -0.18 -15.87
C TRP A 59 -20.15 1.29 -15.50
N GLN A 60 -21.35 1.78 -15.83
CA GLN A 60 -21.78 3.12 -15.44
C GLN A 60 -22.06 3.17 -13.94
N MET A 61 -22.75 2.17 -13.39
CA MET A 61 -22.99 2.02 -11.96
C MET A 61 -21.67 1.96 -11.19
N PHE A 62 -20.76 1.06 -11.58
CA PHE A 62 -19.47 0.93 -10.92
C PHE A 62 -18.69 2.25 -10.88
N ARG A 63 -18.58 2.96 -12.01
CA ARG A 63 -17.77 4.20 -12.06
C ARG A 63 -18.43 5.41 -11.42
N LYS A 64 -19.76 5.50 -11.43
CA LYS A 64 -20.50 6.69 -10.98
C LYS A 64 -21.09 6.56 -9.57
N VAL A 65 -21.31 5.33 -9.10
CA VAL A 65 -21.94 5.05 -7.80
C VAL A 65 -20.94 4.32 -6.90
N THR A 66 -20.60 3.08 -7.22
CA THR A 66 -19.80 2.21 -6.34
C THR A 66 -18.38 2.75 -6.10
N LEU A 67 -17.64 3.10 -7.16
CA LEU A 67 -16.24 3.53 -7.08
C LEU A 67 -16.06 4.84 -6.28
N PRO A 68 -16.83 5.91 -6.51
CA PRO A 68 -16.78 7.11 -5.67
C PRO A 68 -17.10 6.84 -4.20
N LEU A 69 -18.05 5.95 -3.92
CA LEU A 69 -18.45 5.61 -2.54
C LEU A 69 -17.39 4.82 -1.79
N ILE A 70 -16.71 3.85 -2.44
CA ILE A 70 -15.61 3.11 -1.80
C ILE A 70 -14.29 3.88 -1.78
N MET A 71 -14.11 4.93 -2.61
CA MET A 71 -12.83 5.63 -2.76
C MET A 71 -12.26 6.17 -1.43
N PRO A 72 -13.04 6.80 -0.53
CA PRO A 72 -12.59 7.22 0.79
C PRO A 72 -11.94 6.08 1.62
N GLY A 73 -12.61 4.95 1.70
CA GLY A 73 -12.14 3.79 2.47
C GLY A 73 -10.95 3.10 1.79
N PHE A 74 -10.98 3.03 0.45
CA PHE A 74 -9.88 2.48 -0.34
C PHE A 74 -8.60 3.31 -0.19
N LEU A 75 -8.69 4.64 -0.24
CA LEU A 75 -7.55 5.55 -0.04
C LEU A 75 -6.94 5.37 1.36
N SER A 76 -7.77 5.18 2.38
CA SER A 76 -7.30 4.94 3.75
C SER A 76 -6.50 3.63 3.84
N GLY A 77 -7.01 2.56 3.24
CA GLY A 77 -6.28 1.28 3.15
C GLY A 77 -5.00 1.38 2.34
N TRP A 78 -5.01 2.13 1.26
CA TRP A 78 -3.84 2.36 0.41
C TRP A 78 -2.73 3.08 1.19
N VAL A 79 -3.07 4.13 1.94
CA VAL A 79 -2.11 4.83 2.81
C VAL A 79 -1.51 3.89 3.85
N PHE A 80 -2.34 3.07 4.50
CA PHE A 80 -1.84 2.10 5.47
C PHE A 80 -0.82 1.13 4.83
N ILE A 81 -1.17 0.55 3.68
CA ILE A 81 -0.28 -0.38 2.97
C ILE A 81 1.01 0.32 2.54
N PHE A 82 0.93 1.55 2.04
CA PHE A 82 2.10 2.36 1.72
C PHE A 82 3.00 2.54 2.95
N LEU A 83 2.45 2.97 4.09
CA LEU A 83 3.21 3.21 5.31
C LEU A 83 3.89 1.96 5.88
N VAL A 84 3.26 0.79 5.73
CA VAL A 84 3.83 -0.47 6.24
C VAL A 84 4.82 -1.07 5.23
N SER A 85 4.56 -0.97 3.93
CA SER A 85 5.48 -1.46 2.90
C SER A 85 6.73 -0.59 2.74
N PHE A 86 6.62 0.72 2.89
CA PHE A 86 7.75 1.65 2.78
C PHE A 86 8.79 1.46 3.90
N ARG A 87 8.36 0.92 5.04
CA ARG A 87 9.21 0.58 6.19
C ARG A 87 9.58 -0.89 6.28
N GLU A 88 9.20 -1.69 5.28
CA GLU A 88 9.46 -3.12 5.27
C GLU A 88 10.97 -3.37 5.18
N LEU A 89 11.50 -4.14 6.12
CA LEU A 89 12.91 -4.58 6.15
C LEU A 89 13.01 -6.12 6.11
N GLY A 90 12.05 -6.82 6.69
CA GLY A 90 12.18 -8.25 6.99
C GLY A 90 12.24 -9.13 5.75
N ALA A 91 11.41 -8.87 4.75
CA ALA A 91 11.49 -9.54 3.47
C ALA A 91 12.62 -8.96 2.61
N SER A 92 12.87 -7.65 2.69
CA SER A 92 13.91 -7.00 1.90
C SER A 92 15.31 -7.51 2.25
N ILE A 93 15.68 -7.63 3.53
CA ILE A 93 17.01 -8.07 3.96
C ILE A 93 17.36 -9.49 3.50
N LEU A 94 16.34 -10.31 3.24
CA LEU A 94 16.50 -11.70 2.81
C LEU A 94 16.51 -11.87 1.30
N LEU A 95 15.99 -10.89 0.56
CA LEU A 95 15.73 -11.00 -0.88
C LEU A 95 16.51 -10.00 -1.71
N TYR A 96 17.12 -9.00 -1.09
CA TYR A 96 17.93 -8.02 -1.81
C TYR A 96 19.23 -8.61 -2.34
N SER A 97 19.76 -7.94 -3.34
CA SER A 97 21.09 -8.16 -3.90
C SER A 97 21.71 -6.80 -4.22
N SER A 98 23.01 -6.79 -4.47
CA SER A 98 23.74 -5.57 -4.81
C SER A 98 23.13 -4.89 -6.05
N GLY A 99 22.87 -3.58 -5.95
CA GLY A 99 22.23 -2.78 -6.99
C GLY A 99 20.70 -2.70 -6.91
N ASN A 100 20.06 -3.45 -6.01
CA ASN A 100 18.61 -3.44 -5.78
C ASN A 100 18.27 -3.13 -4.30
N GLU A 101 19.11 -2.34 -3.65
CA GLU A 101 18.93 -1.94 -2.26
C GLU A 101 17.69 -1.03 -2.13
N VAL A 102 16.73 -1.46 -1.32
CA VAL A 102 15.62 -0.58 -0.92
C VAL A 102 16.05 0.31 0.25
N LEU A 103 15.35 1.42 0.43
CA LEU A 103 15.69 2.44 1.44
C LEU A 103 15.86 1.85 2.85
N SER A 104 15.02 0.89 3.25
CA SER A 104 15.12 0.21 4.54
C SER A 104 16.44 -0.52 4.74
N ILE A 105 16.99 -1.11 3.67
CA ILE A 105 18.28 -1.81 3.69
C ILE A 105 19.43 -0.81 3.79
N VAL A 106 19.36 0.32 3.09
CA VAL A 106 20.39 1.37 3.19
C VAL A 106 20.45 1.91 4.62
N ILE A 107 19.29 2.14 5.25
CA ILE A 107 19.21 2.54 6.65
C ILE A 107 19.80 1.46 7.56
N TRP A 108 19.49 0.19 7.32
CA TRP A 108 20.05 -0.93 8.06
C TRP A 108 21.58 -1.02 7.94
N GLN A 109 22.13 -0.87 6.73
CA GLN A 109 23.57 -0.87 6.51
C GLN A 109 24.27 0.30 7.21
N LEU A 110 23.67 1.49 7.23
CA LEU A 110 24.22 2.64 7.96
C LEU A 110 24.20 2.43 9.47
N TRP A 111 23.20 1.71 9.98
CA TRP A 111 23.16 1.29 11.37
C TRP A 111 24.32 0.36 11.71
N GLU A 112 24.53 -0.70 10.93
CA GLU A 112 25.60 -1.67 11.14
C GLU A 112 27.00 -1.06 11.00
N ASN A 113 27.17 -0.14 10.04
CA ASN A 113 28.45 0.50 9.77
C ASN A 113 28.77 1.69 10.70
N GLY A 114 27.91 1.98 11.69
CA GLY A 114 28.11 3.09 12.64
C GLY A 114 27.96 4.49 12.04
N GLY A 115 27.32 4.61 10.87
CA GLY A 115 27.11 5.86 10.12
C GLY A 115 25.99 6.72 10.69
N GLN A 116 26.08 7.10 11.97
CA GLN A 116 25.00 7.77 12.74
C GLN A 116 24.46 9.03 12.05
N GLY A 117 25.32 9.85 11.43
CA GLY A 117 24.91 11.06 10.72
C GLY A 117 24.03 10.76 9.49
N GLY A 118 24.45 9.80 8.65
CA GLY A 118 23.69 9.37 7.48
C GLY A 118 22.39 8.66 7.87
N LEU A 119 22.44 7.82 8.91
CA LEU A 119 21.27 7.14 9.46
C LEU A 119 20.20 8.13 9.92
N ALA A 120 20.58 9.13 10.73
CA ALA A 120 19.66 10.15 11.21
C ALA A 120 19.04 10.95 10.05
N ALA A 121 19.87 11.36 9.07
CA ALA A 121 19.40 12.10 7.91
C ALA A 121 18.38 11.30 7.07
N LEU A 122 18.68 10.04 6.73
CA LEU A 122 17.76 9.18 5.97
C LEU A 122 16.50 8.83 6.77
N GLY A 123 16.62 8.61 8.08
CA GLY A 123 15.48 8.35 8.95
C GLY A 123 14.50 9.54 8.99
N VAL A 124 15.02 10.76 9.13
CA VAL A 124 14.20 11.99 9.09
C VAL A 124 13.57 12.17 7.71
N LEU A 125 14.33 11.97 6.63
CA LEU A 125 13.80 12.08 5.27
C LEU A 125 12.68 11.06 5.01
N MET A 126 12.86 9.82 5.45
CA MET A 126 11.87 8.76 5.33
C MET A 126 10.57 9.12 6.07
N ILE A 127 10.68 9.62 7.30
CA ILE A 127 9.53 10.12 8.06
C ILE A 127 8.86 11.29 7.33
N ALA A 128 9.65 12.25 6.83
CA ALA A 128 9.14 13.41 6.12
C ALA A 128 8.35 13.01 4.86
N VAL A 129 8.84 12.05 4.08
CA VAL A 129 8.14 11.50 2.90
C VAL A 129 6.83 10.83 3.32
N MET A 130 6.85 10.00 4.36
CA MET A 130 5.65 9.32 4.85
C MET A 130 4.59 10.31 5.36
N VAL A 131 4.99 11.30 6.15
CA VAL A 131 4.08 12.35 6.66
C VAL A 131 3.52 13.17 5.51
N THR A 132 4.36 13.59 4.57
CA THR A 132 3.93 14.34 3.37
C THR A 132 2.88 13.55 2.62
N MET A 133 3.10 12.24 2.43
CA MET A 133 2.16 11.39 1.72
C MET A 133 0.81 11.28 2.44
N VAL A 134 0.82 11.08 3.76
CA VAL A 134 -0.41 11.04 4.57
C VAL A 134 -1.15 12.37 4.47
N VAL A 135 -0.44 13.50 4.60
CA VAL A 135 -1.04 14.84 4.50
C VAL A 135 -1.64 15.06 3.11
N VAL A 136 -0.95 14.67 2.04
CA VAL A 136 -1.46 14.80 0.66
C VAL A 136 -2.74 13.98 0.50
N VAL A 137 -2.74 12.70 0.89
CA VAL A 137 -3.93 11.86 0.75
C VAL A 137 -5.07 12.36 1.63
N HIS A 138 -4.80 12.81 2.86
CA HIS A 138 -5.83 13.37 3.73
C HIS A 138 -6.42 14.68 3.17
N ARG A 139 -5.58 15.55 2.59
CA ARG A 139 -6.01 16.81 1.95
C ARG A 139 -6.83 16.56 0.69
N LEU A 140 -6.46 15.57 -0.12
CA LEU A 140 -7.20 15.18 -1.32
C LEU A 140 -8.50 14.44 -0.95
N GLY A 141 -8.44 13.56 0.06
CA GLY A 141 -9.57 12.83 0.60
C GLY A 141 -10.63 13.74 1.23
N ALA A 142 -10.22 14.81 1.92
CA ALA A 142 -11.14 15.81 2.47
C ALA A 142 -12.00 16.48 1.36
N ARG A 143 -11.53 16.53 0.12
CA ARG A 143 -12.32 17.03 -1.03
C ARG A 143 -13.28 16.00 -1.62
N VAL A 144 -13.07 14.72 -1.32
CA VAL A 144 -13.86 13.58 -1.79
C VAL A 144 -14.92 13.18 -0.74
N GLY A 145 -15.07 13.95 0.35
CA GLY A 145 -16.06 13.67 1.39
C GLY A 145 -15.58 12.71 2.48
N VAL A 146 -14.26 12.65 2.73
CA VAL A 146 -13.68 11.93 3.90
C VAL A 146 -14.01 12.63 5.24
N GLY A 147 -14.82 13.70 5.24
CA GLY A 147 -15.28 14.41 6.44
C GLY A 147 -16.69 13.97 6.84
N GLY A 148 -16.82 12.81 7.45
CA GLY A 148 -18.09 12.29 7.95
C GLY A 148 -17.91 11.02 8.77
N ALA A 149 -17.17 11.12 9.87
CA ALA A 149 -17.17 10.12 10.93
C ALA A 149 -16.81 10.81 12.24
N ASP A 150 -17.69 11.72 12.64
CA ASP A 150 -17.82 12.23 14.00
C ASP A 150 -19.10 11.61 14.58
#